data_AF-A0AAD5B7K4-F1
#
_entry.id   AF-A0AAD5B7K4-F1
#
_cell.length_a   1.000
_cell.length_b   1.000
_cell.length_c   1.000
_cell.angle_alpha   90.00
_cell.angle_beta   90.00
_cell.angle_gamma   90.00
#
_symmetry.space_group_name_H-M   'P 1'
#
loop_
_entity.id
_entity.type
_entity.pdbx_description
1 polymer ?
#
loop_
_entity_poly.entity_id
_entity_poly.type
_entity_poly.pdbx_seq_one_letter_code
_entity_poly.pdbx_strand_id
1 'polypeptide(L)'
;TSFLCPVNSWTSGEDLAGDILQHSGVTESRKGCSVIMKEHGQWAELAGHDYVMDLIADLELMRDFPKQKSYFIISAESPTRTRPNAGLIAVLEQ
;
A
#
# COMPACT_ATOMS: atom_id res chain seq x y z
N THR A 1 9.11 1.74 22.87
CA THR A 1 9.83 0.45 22.75
C THR A 1 9.86 0.07 21.28
N SER A 2 11.02 -0.32 20.76
CA SER A 2 11.13 -0.86 19.40
C SER A 2 10.78 -2.35 19.42
N PHE A 3 10.11 -2.83 18.37
CA PHE A 3 9.79 -4.24 18.17
C PHE A 3 10.53 -4.76 16.94
N LEU A 4 11.12 -5.94 17.05
CA LEU A 4 11.73 -6.64 15.92
C LEU A 4 10.94 -7.92 15.69
N CYS A 5 10.42 -8.08 14.49
CA CYS A 5 9.76 -9.30 14.05
C CYS A 5 10.33 -9.76 12.71
N PRO A 6 10.45 -11.08 12.48
CA PRO A 6 10.77 -11.59 11.16
C PRO A 6 9.63 -11.26 10.19
N VAL A 7 9.98 -10.86 8.98
CA VAL A 7 9.06 -10.64 7.86
C VAL A 7 9.52 -11.53 6.71
N ASN A 8 8.59 -12.14 6.01
CA ASN A 8 8.84 -12.91 4.80
C ASN A 8 8.13 -12.25 3.61
N SER A 9 8.42 -12.71 2.39
CA SER A 9 7.91 -12.11 1.14
C SER A 9 6.38 -12.10 1.00
N TRP A 10 5.66 -12.91 1.78
CA TRP A 10 4.19 -13.01 1.74
C TRP A 10 3.54 -12.52 3.05
N THR A 11 4.28 -11.81 3.91
CA THR A 11 3.70 -11.23 5.13
C THR A 11 2.80 -10.06 4.73
N SER A 12 1.50 -10.18 5.05
CA SER A 12 0.54 -9.11 4.81
C SER A 12 0.67 -7.99 5.83
N GLY A 13 0.15 -6.80 5.50
CA GLY A 13 0.09 -5.68 6.44
C GLY A 13 -0.69 -6.01 7.72
N GLU A 14 -1.80 -6.74 7.62
CA GLU A 14 -2.61 -7.11 8.79
C GLU A 14 -1.94 -8.18 9.68
N ASP A 15 -1.13 -9.09 9.10
CA ASP A 15 -0.34 -10.03 9.89
C ASP A 15 0.73 -9.29 10.70
N LEU A 16 1.46 -8.36 10.07
CA LEU A 16 2.46 -7.52 10.75
C LEU A 16 1.83 -6.65 11.85
N ALA A 17 0.71 -5.99 11.54
CA ALA A 17 -0.02 -5.20 12.52
C ALA A 17 -0.47 -6.06 13.71
N GLY A 18 -0.93 -7.28 13.43
CA GLY A 18 -1.27 -8.27 14.44
C GLY A 18 -0.11 -8.59 15.39
N ASP A 19 1.08 -8.83 14.86
CA ASP A 19 2.27 -9.12 15.66
C ASP A 19 2.68 -7.92 16.55
N ILE A 20 2.60 -6.69 16.01
CA ILE A 20 2.88 -5.45 16.75
C ILE A 20 1.86 -5.23 17.88
N LEU A 21 0.56 -5.42 17.58
CA LEU A 21 -0.52 -5.26 18.56
C LEU A 21 -0.43 -6.32 19.66
N GLN A 22 -0.18 -7.58 19.29
CA GLN A 22 0.00 -8.67 20.25
C GLN A 22 1.20 -8.40 21.16
N HIS A 23 2.33 -7.95 20.62
CA HIS A 23 3.48 -7.52 21.41
C HIS A 23 3.15 -6.35 22.35
N SER A 24 2.20 -5.50 21.97
CA SER A 24 1.71 -4.37 22.77
C SER A 24 0.59 -4.76 23.76
N GLY A 25 0.21 -6.03 23.84
CA GLY A 25 -0.85 -6.52 24.73
C GLY A 25 -2.28 -6.30 24.21
N VAL A 26 -2.45 -5.96 22.94
CA VAL A 26 -3.76 -5.78 22.29
C VAL A 26 -4.10 -7.04 21.49
N THR A 27 -5.14 -7.76 21.89
CA THR A 27 -5.55 -9.04 21.27
C THR A 27 -6.81 -8.94 20.41
N GLU A 28 -7.61 -7.91 20.62
CA GLU A 28 -8.81 -7.63 19.84
C GLU A 28 -8.37 -6.84 18.59
N SER A 29 -8.81 -7.25 17.39
CA SER A 29 -8.52 -6.59 16.08
C SER A 29 -7.24 -6.99 15.33
N ARG A 30 -7.04 -8.29 15.05
CA ARG A 30 -5.93 -8.78 14.19
C ARG A 30 -6.15 -8.56 12.68
N LYS A 31 -7.37 -8.26 12.24
CA LYS A 31 -7.75 -8.23 10.81
C LYS A 31 -8.21 -6.83 10.40
N GLY A 32 -7.92 -6.46 9.16
CA GLY A 32 -8.33 -5.18 8.57
C GLY A 32 -7.53 -3.95 9.01
N CYS A 33 -6.41 -4.14 9.72
CA CYS A 33 -5.50 -3.05 10.06
C CYS A 33 -4.67 -2.65 8.83
N SER A 34 -4.48 -1.35 8.59
CA SER A 34 -3.45 -0.86 7.68
C SER A 34 -2.13 -0.61 8.44
N VAL A 35 -1.03 -0.62 7.69
CA VAL A 35 0.30 -0.28 8.22
C VAL A 35 0.75 1.00 7.55
N ILE A 36 1.30 1.93 8.33
CA ILE A 36 1.86 3.18 7.81
C ILE A 36 3.36 3.21 8.13
N MET A 37 4.18 3.42 7.10
CA MET A 37 5.63 3.55 7.23
C MET A 37 6.07 4.98 6.96
N LYS A 38 7.07 5.44 7.72
CA LYS A 38 7.71 6.74 7.54
C LYS A 38 9.14 6.56 7.06
N GLU A 39 9.46 7.09 5.90
CA GLU A 39 10.81 7.05 5.34
C GLU A 39 11.18 8.43 4.77
N HIS A 40 12.35 8.97 5.14
CA HIS A 40 12.83 10.29 4.69
C HIS A 40 11.82 11.46 4.82
N GLY A 41 10.90 11.38 5.79
CA GLY A 41 9.84 12.38 6.01
C GLY A 41 8.60 12.21 5.14
N GLN A 42 8.55 11.19 4.28
CA GLN A 42 7.34 10.77 3.56
C GLN A 42 6.62 9.68 4.35
N TRP A 43 5.30 9.67 4.26
CA TRP A 43 4.44 8.64 4.83
C TRP A 43 3.85 7.81 3.70
N ALA A 44 3.89 6.49 3.84
CA ALA A 44 3.29 5.56 2.90
C ALA A 44 2.39 4.57 3.66
N GLU A 45 1.17 4.40 3.16
CA GLU A 45 0.17 3.50 3.73
C GLU A 45 0.11 2.20 2.91
N LEU A 46 0.02 1.07 3.62
CA LEU A 46 -0.18 -0.27 3.10
C LEU A 46 -1.56 -0.77 3.55
N ALA A 47 -2.41 -1.15 2.61
CA ALA A 47 -3.67 -1.79 2.96
C ALA A 47 -3.38 -3.15 3.63
N GLY A 48 -4.21 -3.57 4.58
CA GLY A 48 -3.92 -4.77 5.38
C GLY A 48 -3.70 -6.05 4.57
N HIS A 49 -4.34 -6.17 3.40
CA HIS A 49 -4.24 -7.34 2.53
C HIS A 49 -3.02 -7.32 1.58
N ASP A 50 -2.32 -6.18 1.47
CA ASP A 50 -1.14 -6.05 0.63
C ASP A 50 0.11 -6.55 1.37
N TYR A 51 1.15 -6.92 0.63
CA TYR A 51 2.38 -7.46 1.19
C TYR A 51 3.33 -6.36 1.65
N VAL A 52 3.87 -6.52 2.86
CA VAL A 52 4.80 -5.55 3.47
C VAL A 52 6.04 -5.32 2.61
N MET A 53 6.57 -6.39 2.00
CA MET A 53 7.76 -6.31 1.17
C MET A 53 7.54 -5.56 -0.15
N ASP A 54 6.30 -5.48 -0.66
CA ASP A 54 5.99 -4.70 -1.87
C ASP A 54 6.12 -3.20 -1.58
N LEU A 55 5.62 -2.74 -0.42
CA LEU A 55 5.80 -1.37 0.04
C LEU A 55 7.28 -1.03 0.28
N ILE A 56 8.04 -1.93 0.91
CA ILE A 56 9.47 -1.72 1.14
C ILE A 56 10.21 -1.57 -0.19
N ALA A 57 9.95 -2.48 -1.14
CA ALA A 57 10.54 -2.40 -2.47
C ALA A 57 10.20 -1.06 -3.13
N ASP A 58 8.94 -0.62 -3.08
CA ASP A 58 8.49 0.64 -3.68
C ASP A 58 9.20 1.90 -3.14
N LEU A 59 9.64 1.86 -1.87
CA LEU A 59 10.37 2.94 -1.21
C LEU A 59 11.90 2.85 -1.43
N GLU A 60 12.44 1.65 -1.57
CA GLU A 60 13.86 1.42 -1.91
C GLU A 60 14.15 1.75 -3.39
N LEU A 61 13.14 1.74 -4.26
CA LEU A 61 13.29 2.11 -5.66
C LEU A 61 13.71 3.57 -5.82
N MET A 62 14.65 3.81 -6.74
CA MET A 62 15.03 5.17 -7.14
C MET A 62 13.82 5.91 -7.70
N ARG A 63 13.76 7.24 -7.50
CA ARG A 63 12.63 8.07 -7.99
C ARG A 63 12.38 7.95 -9.49
N ASP A 64 13.44 7.70 -10.25
CA ASP A 64 13.38 7.55 -11.72
C ASP A 64 13.25 6.09 -12.17
N PHE A 65 13.01 5.16 -11.24
CA PHE A 65 12.83 3.76 -11.58
C PHE A 65 11.56 3.59 -12.42
N PRO A 66 11.63 2.95 -13.59
CA PRO A 66 10.48 2.79 -14.46
C PRO A 66 9.43 1.91 -13.76
N LYS A 67 8.31 2.53 -13.34
CA LYS A 67 7.16 1.82 -12.78
C LYS A 67 6.24 1.36 -13.90
N GLN A 68 5.77 0.12 -13.81
CA GLN A 68 4.74 -0.38 -14.71
C GLN A 68 3.46 0.44 -14.51
N LYS A 69 2.94 1.06 -15.58
CA LYS A 69 1.65 1.74 -15.53
C LYS A 69 0.55 0.68 -15.38
N SER A 70 -0.12 0.65 -14.23
CA SER A 70 -1.30 -0.19 -14.03
C SER A 70 -2.52 0.53 -14.60
N TYR A 71 -3.19 -0.09 -15.58
CA TYR A 71 -4.44 0.41 -16.15
C TYR A 71 -5.60 -0.34 -15.50
N PHE A 72 -6.39 0.34 -14.69
CA PHE A 72 -7.61 -0.24 -14.15
C PHE A 72 -8.75 -0.06 -15.16
N ILE A 73 -9.52 -1.14 -15.39
CA ILE A 73 -10.75 -1.05 -16.18
C ILE A 73 -11.81 -0.39 -15.29
N ILE A 74 -12.14 0.86 -15.59
CA ILE A 74 -13.25 1.56 -14.93
C ILE A 74 -14.51 1.27 -15.73
N SER A 75 -15.42 0.44 -15.18
CA SER A 75 -16.79 0.36 -15.70
C SER A 75 -17.56 1.60 -15.24
N ALA A 76 -17.39 2.72 -15.94
CA ALA A 76 -18.18 3.92 -15.68
C ALA A 76 -19.49 3.82 -16.47
N GLU A 77 -20.62 3.68 -15.77
CA GLU A 77 -21.96 3.76 -16.37
C GLU A 77 -22.29 5.17 -16.91
N SER A 78 -21.43 6.17 -16.71
CA SER A 78 -21.59 7.48 -17.36
C SER A 78 -20.32 8.34 -17.28
N PRO A 79 -19.94 9.03 -18.38
CA PRO A 79 -18.72 9.82 -18.48
C PRO A 79 -18.72 11.14 -17.69
N THR A 80 -19.80 11.48 -16.98
CA THR A 80 -20.00 12.81 -16.39
C THR A 80 -19.61 12.91 -14.91
N ARG A 81 -19.17 11.82 -14.25
CA ARG A 81 -18.94 11.81 -12.80
C ARG A 81 -17.61 11.18 -12.35
N THR A 82 -16.53 11.33 -13.12
CA THR A 82 -15.19 10.97 -12.65
C THR A 82 -14.42 12.22 -12.23
N ARG A 83 -13.97 12.25 -10.97
CA ARG A 83 -13.15 13.33 -10.42
C ARG A 83 -11.79 13.35 -11.16
N PRO A 84 -11.30 14.51 -11.61
CA PRO A 84 -10.13 14.59 -12.49
C PRO A 84 -8.78 14.18 -11.87
N ASN A 85 -8.74 13.82 -10.59
CA ASN A 85 -7.50 13.53 -9.86
C ASN A 85 -7.13 12.05 -9.74
N ALA A 86 -7.87 11.14 -10.39
CA ALA A 86 -7.49 9.74 -10.50
C ALA A 86 -6.77 9.49 -11.83
N GLY A 87 -5.47 9.78 -11.91
CA GLY A 87 -4.54 9.30 -12.95
C GLY A 87 -5.09 9.10 -14.37
N LEU A 88 -5.84 10.06 -14.90
CA LEU A 88 -6.44 9.99 -16.24
C LEU A 88 -5.39 10.42 -17.27
N ILE A 89 -4.60 9.48 -17.80
CA ILE A 89 -3.98 9.66 -19.10
C ILE A 89 -5.03 9.25 -20.13
N ALA A 90 -5.78 10.23 -20.65
CA ALA A 90 -6.54 10.04 -21.87
C ALA A 90 -5.55 9.71 -23.00
N VAL A 91 -5.65 8.50 -23.56
CA VAL A 91 -4.98 8.15 -24.81
C VAL A 91 -5.65 9.00 -25.90
N LEU A 92 -4.97 10.07 -26.33
CA LEU A 92 -5.34 10.75 -27.56
C LEU A 92 -4.93 9.86 -28.74
N GLU A 93 -5.91 9.58 -29.58
CA GLU A 93 -5.87 8.83 -30.83
C GLU A 93 -4.69 9.21 -31.74
N GLN A 94 -4.25 8.20 -32.51
CA GLN A 94 -3.97 8.39 -33.94
C GLN A 94 -5.16 7.87 -34.74
#